data_AF-A0A9P5V9Q4-F1
#
_entry.id   AF-A0A9P5V9Q4-F1
#
_cell.length_a   1.000
_cell.length_b   1.000
_cell.length_c   1.000
_cell.angle_alpha   90.00
_cell.angle_beta   90.00
_cell.angle_gamma   90.00
#
_symmetry.space_group_name_H-M   'P 1'
#
loop_
_entity.id
_entity.type
_entity.pdbx_description
1 polymer ?
#
loop_
_entity_poly.entity_id
_entity_poly.type
_entity_poly.pdbx_seq_one_letter_code
_entity_poly.pdbx_strand_id
1 'polypeptide(L)' 'MTVAAETSPVPQTHTVKDTSGYIENAFSGKQAQMVQVTEYLSEKAFIPAALAENEVSWFYG' A
#
# COMPACT_ATOMS: atom_id res chain seq x y z
N MET A 1 1.42 56.15 -21.42
CA MET A 1 0.21 55.34 -21.14
C MET A 1 0.62 53.89 -21.42
N THR A 2 1.07 53.19 -20.38
CA THR A 2 1.64 51.85 -20.50
C THR A 2 0.71 50.90 -19.75
N VAL A 3 0.09 49.99 -20.50
CA VAL A 3 -0.92 49.05 -19.99
C VAL A 3 -0.26 48.02 -19.06
N ALA A 4 -0.85 47.82 -17.88
CA ALA A 4 -0.46 46.80 -16.92
C ALA A 4 -0.83 45.42 -17.48
N ALA A 5 0.11 44.47 -17.45
CA ALA A 5 -0.15 43.08 -17.76
C ALA A 5 -0.94 42.45 -16.60
N GLU A 6 -2.20 42.09 -16.86
CA GLU A 6 -3.05 41.33 -15.94
C GLU A 6 -2.53 39.89 -15.85
N THR A 7 -1.99 39.51 -14.68
CA THR A 7 -1.66 38.12 -14.35
C THR A 7 -2.93 37.39 -13.94
N SER A 8 -3.57 36.70 -14.89
CA SER A 8 -4.68 35.77 -14.60
C SER A 8 -4.22 34.66 -13.64
N PRO A 9 -4.99 34.34 -12.58
CA PRO A 9 -4.63 33.27 -11.66
C PRO A 9 -4.80 31.92 -12.36
N VAL A 10 -3.73 31.13 -12.38
CA VAL A 10 -3.77 29.74 -12.85
C VAL A 10 -4.75 28.97 -11.94
N PRO A 11 -5.74 28.24 -12.49
CA PRO A 11 -6.66 27.46 -11.68
C PRO A 11 -5.84 26.44 -10.87
N GLN A 12 -5.87 26.58 -9.55
CA GLN A 12 -5.18 25.66 -8.66
C GLN A 12 -5.93 24.33 -8.67
N THR A 13 -5.47 23.39 -9.47
CA THR A 13 -5.97 22.01 -9.45
C THR A 13 -5.65 21.38 -8.10
N HIS A 14 -6.69 21.11 -7.30
CA HIS A 14 -6.62 20.39 -6.02
C HIS A 14 -6.42 18.88 -6.24
N THR A 15 -5.47 18.51 -7.09
CA THR A 15 -5.16 17.09 -7.36
C THR A 15 -4.03 16.66 -6.43
N VAL A 16 -4.36 15.84 -5.44
CA VAL A 16 -3.37 15.16 -4.61
C VAL A 16 -2.81 13.99 -5.43
N LYS A 17 -1.48 13.84 -5.42
CA LYS A 17 -0.83 12.69 -6.06
C LYS A 17 -1.30 11.41 -5.36
N ASP A 18 -1.71 10.42 -6.14
CA ASP A 18 -2.03 9.08 -5.64
C ASP A 18 -0.73 8.37 -5.24
N THR A 19 -0.26 8.70 -4.04
CA THR A 19 0.88 8.06 -3.38
C THR A 19 0.36 7.45 -2.10
N SER A 20 0.54 6.15 -1.92
CA SER A 20 0.18 5.49 -0.67
C SER A 20 0.94 6.15 0.48
N GLY A 21 0.22 6.57 1.53
CA GLY A 21 0.83 7.17 2.73
C GLY A 21 1.53 6.14 3.63
N TYR A 22 1.42 4.86 3.30
CA TYR A 22 2.05 3.76 4.02
C TYR A 22 3.35 3.37 3.35
N ILE A 23 4.42 3.32 4.14
CA ILE A 23 5.72 2.82 3.70
C ILE A 23 5.58 1.33 3.44
N GLU A 24 6.00 0.88 2.26
CA GLU A 24 6.08 -0.53 1.94
C GLU A 24 7.11 -1.20 2.88
N ASN A 25 6.67 -2.19 3.65
CA ASN A 25 7.54 -2.96 4.53
C ASN A 25 8.41 -3.91 3.68
N ALA A 26 9.49 -3.37 3.12
CA ALA A 26 10.52 -4.12 2.42
C ALA A 26 11.68 -4.45 3.37
N PHE A 27 11.79 -5.71 3.78
CA PHE A 27 12.92 -6.21 4.55
C PHE A 27 13.38 -7.57 4.03
N SER A 28 14.65 -7.89 4.26
CA SER A 28 15.24 -9.16 3.83
C SER A 28 14.50 -10.33 4.46
N GLY A 29 14.06 -11.29 3.65
CA GLY A 29 13.38 -12.49 4.13
C GLY A 29 11.87 -12.36 4.32
N LYS A 30 11.25 -11.22 3.97
CA LYS A 30 9.79 -11.00 4.00
C LYS A 30 9.00 -12.17 3.40
N GLN A 31 9.40 -12.61 2.20
CA GLN A 31 8.75 -13.72 1.50
C GLN A 31 8.96 -15.07 2.19
N ALA A 32 10.15 -15.32 2.73
CA ALA A 32 10.42 -16.55 3.48
C ALA A 32 9.61 -16.60 4.78
N GLN A 33 9.43 -15.45 5.45
CA GLN A 33 8.59 -15.35 6.64
C GLN A 33 7.11 -15.59 6.30
N MET A 34 6.62 -15.05 5.18
CA MET A 34 5.26 -15.27 4.71
C MET A 34 4.94 -16.78 4.62
N VAL A 35 5.82 -17.57 4.01
CA VAL A 35 5.65 -19.03 3.89
C VAL A 35 5.57 -19.69 5.27
N GLN A 36 6.48 -19.35 6.19
CA GLN A 36 6.48 -19.90 7.55
C GLN A 36 5.20 -19.56 8.32
N VAL A 37 4.67 -18.35 8.11
CA VAL A 37 3.41 -17.91 8.74
C VAL A 37 2.21 -18.68 8.17
N THR A 38 2.15 -18.91 6.86
CA THR A 38 1.09 -19.73 6.24
C THR A 38 1.08 -21.16 6.79
N GLU A 39 2.26 -21.79 6.90
CA GLU A 39 2.39 -23.14 7.47
C GLU A 39 1.93 -23.16 8.93
N TYR A 40 2.41 -22.23 9.74
CA TYR A 40 2.04 -22.13 11.16
C TYR A 40 0.52 -21.95 11.37
N LEU A 41 -0.11 -21.10 10.56
CA LEU A 41 -1.56 -20.87 10.64
C LEU A 41 -2.36 -22.11 10.21
N SER A 42 -1.87 -22.83 9.22
CA SER A 42 -2.47 -24.08 8.73
C SER A 42 -2.43 -25.18 9.80
N GLU A 43 -1.34 -25.27 10.57
CA GLU A 43 -1.21 -26.22 11.68
C GLU A 43 -2.10 -25.89 12.88
N LYS A 44 -2.26 -24.59 13.19
CA LYS A 44 -2.96 -24.14 14.40
C LYS A 44 -4.47 -24.04 14.24
N ALA A 45 -5.00 -24.10 13.02
CA ALA A 45 -6.42 -23.93 12.71
C ALA A 45 -7.03 -22.66 13.33
N PHE A 46 -6.22 -21.60 13.50
CA PHE A 46 -6.66 -20.31 14.05
C PHE A 46 -7.62 -19.58 13.10
N ILE A 47 -7.42 -19.78 11.79
CA ILE A 47 -8.27 -19.29 10.70
C ILE A 47 -8.65 -20.48 9.82
N PRO A 48 -9.81 -20.44 9.12
CA PRO A 48 -10.17 -21.48 8.16
C PRO A 48 -9.05 -21.69 7.13
N ALA A 49 -8.66 -22.93 6.89
CA ALA A 49 -7.55 -23.26 5.99
C ALA A 49 -7.74 -22.68 4.57
N ALA A 50 -8.98 -22.63 4.09
CA ALA A 50 -9.34 -22.03 2.81
C ALA A 50 -9.07 -20.51 2.70
N LEU A 51 -8.86 -19.83 3.84
CA LEU A 51 -8.59 -18.39 3.91
C LEU A 51 -7.13 -18.08 4.26
N ALA A 52 -6.38 -19.04 4.81
CA ALA A 52 -5.04 -18.78 5.33
C ALA A 52 -4.09 -18.18 4.28
N GLU A 53 -4.06 -18.72 3.07
CA GLU A 53 -3.21 -18.20 1.98
C GLU A 53 -3.61 -16.78 1.57
N ASN A 54 -4.91 -16.50 1.45
CA ASN A 54 -5.42 -15.20 1.05
C ASN A 54 -5.11 -14.12 2.09
N GLU A 55 -5.33 -14.41 3.37
CA GLU A 55 -5.09 -13.47 4.46
C GLU A 55 -3.59 -13.17 4.62
N VAL A 56 -2.75 -14.21 4.51
CA VAL A 56 -1.29 -14.03 4.58
C VAL A 56 -0.78 -13.25 3.36
N SER A 57 -1.26 -13.56 2.16
CA SER A 57 -0.89 -12.79 0.96
C SER A 57 -1.33 -11.32 1.06
N TRP A 58 -2.51 -11.04 1.60
CA TRP A 58 -3.00 -9.68 1.81
C TRP A 58 -2.12 -8.92 2.80
N PHE A 59 -1.73 -9.55 3.91
CA PHE A 59 -0.90 -8.92 4.93
C PHE A 59 0.52 -8.64 4.44
N TYR A 60 1.10 -9.57 3.68
CA TYR A 60 2.46 -9.43 3.21
C TYR A 60 2.56 -8.49 2.02
N GLY A 61 1.59 -8.41 1.11
CA GLY A 61 1.67 -7.50 -0.04
C GLY A 61 2.68 -7.94 -1.08
#